data_AF-A0A3D4JXJ1-F1
#
_entry.id   AF-A0A3D4JXJ1-F1
#
_cell.length_a   1.000
_cell.length_b   1.000
_cell.length_c   1.000
_cell.angle_alpha   90.00
_cell.angle_beta   90.00
_cell.angle_gamma   90.00
#
_symmetry.space_group_name_H-M   'P 1'
#
loop_
_entity.id
_entity.type
_entity.pdbx_description
1 polymer ?
#
loop_
_entity_poly.entity_id
_entity_poly.type
_entity_poly.pdbx_seq_one_letter_code
_entity_poly.pdbx_strand_id
1 'polypeptide(L)'
;MIMIKKLFPFIILLCYSSVCAQISNAYYSVGEEAYKGGAEKMYQDIHDVMIRKNLQKCPKNEYFYVKLRIDRTGKPGLIQDKRTKEFMQKSPCAYDYVIKTLGELHDWIPSKNVTLSDGTLYEFPFFPNDLVGDNYKKDYNAKEQTEKASYEGGTDAFRKELAYLIGEYLADLYKPEGVFELSFTVNENGRASDFDIFPKSPSSEQFVKDINTITKRMNDKWIPAKFRGQNISSRNVIKIRFRND
;
A
#
# COMPACT_ATOMS: atom_id res chain seq x y z
N MET A 1 18.44 42.74 61.30
CA MET A 1 18.67 42.85 59.84
C MET A 1 18.78 41.42 59.30
N ILE A 2 17.85 41.06 58.41
CA ILE A 2 17.53 39.70 57.99
C ILE A 2 18.51 39.25 56.90
N MET A 3 19.09 38.04 57.00
CA MET A 3 19.71 37.37 55.85
C MET A 3 19.04 36.01 55.63
N ILE A 4 18.22 36.01 54.58
CA ILE A 4 17.42 34.90 54.05
C ILE A 4 18.36 33.81 53.52
N LYS A 5 18.21 32.58 54.05
CA LYS A 5 18.68 31.35 53.40
C LYS A 5 17.85 31.14 52.13
N LYS A 6 18.43 31.34 50.94
CA LYS A 6 17.78 30.97 49.67
C LYS A 6 18.17 29.54 49.29
N LEU A 7 17.20 28.64 49.45
CA LEU A 7 17.14 27.37 48.72
C LEU A 7 17.13 27.64 47.22
N PHE A 8 17.96 26.93 46.47
CA PHE A 8 17.82 26.79 45.02
C PHE A 8 17.50 25.32 44.73
N PRO A 9 16.26 24.98 44.32
CA PRO A 9 15.98 23.64 43.84
C PRO A 9 16.47 23.54 42.40
N PHE A 10 17.36 22.58 42.16
CA PHE A 10 17.82 22.22 40.82
C PHE A 10 16.65 21.51 40.11
N ILE A 11 15.87 22.26 39.33
CA ILE A 11 14.82 21.70 38.47
C ILE A 11 15.53 20.96 37.34
N ILE A 12 15.66 19.63 37.49
CA ILE A 12 16.05 18.73 36.41
C ILE A 12 14.87 18.69 35.43
N LEU A 13 14.96 19.47 34.37
CA LEU A 13 14.06 19.37 33.22
C LEU A 13 14.40 18.06 32.48
N LEU A 14 13.75 16.97 32.88
CA LEU A 14 13.71 15.74 32.10
C LEU A 14 12.95 16.03 30.80
N CYS A 15 13.68 16.48 29.78
CA CYS A 15 13.22 16.43 28.40
C CYS A 15 13.05 14.96 28.02
N TYR A 16 11.89 14.40 28.34
CA TYR A 16 11.37 13.23 27.63
C TYR A 16 11.18 13.68 26.19
N SER A 17 12.21 13.46 25.38
CA SER A 17 12.03 13.37 23.94
C SER A 17 11.15 12.15 23.73
N SER A 18 9.83 12.37 23.69
CA SER A 18 8.90 11.44 23.10
C SER A 18 9.31 11.32 21.63
N VAL A 19 10.23 10.40 21.35
CA VAL A 19 10.40 9.85 20.02
C VAL A 19 9.10 9.09 19.77
N CYS A 20 8.07 9.81 19.32
CA CYS A 20 7.01 9.19 18.55
C CYS A 20 7.73 8.67 17.30
N ALA A 21 8.23 7.44 17.37
CA ALA A 21 8.47 6.68 16.16
C ALA A 21 7.09 6.58 15.51
N GLN A 22 6.81 7.46 14.55
CA GLN A 22 5.69 7.30 13.65
C GLN A 22 6.03 6.11 12.77
N ILE A 23 5.62 4.97 13.30
CA ILE A 23 5.86 3.67 12.77
C ILE A 23 4.84 3.49 11.63
N SER A 24 5.26 3.77 10.39
CA SER A 24 4.42 3.57 9.21
C SER A 24 4.21 2.08 8.97
N ASN A 25 2.98 1.61 8.77
CA ASN A 25 2.73 0.19 8.47
C ASN A 25 3.59 -0.28 7.28
N ALA A 26 4.50 -1.22 7.52
CA ALA A 26 5.30 -1.83 6.47
C ALA A 26 4.42 -2.79 5.64
N TYR A 27 4.75 -3.00 4.37
CA TYR A 27 4.13 -4.04 3.55
C TYR A 27 4.80 -5.39 3.84
N TYR A 28 4.10 -6.49 3.54
CA TYR A 28 4.72 -7.82 3.53
C TYR A 28 5.94 -7.81 2.62
N SER A 29 7.01 -8.46 3.07
CA SER A 29 8.25 -8.54 2.29
C SER A 29 8.02 -9.38 1.03
N VAL A 30 8.82 -9.13 -0.01
CA VAL A 30 8.72 -9.95 -1.23
C VAL A 30 8.99 -11.42 -0.89
N GLY A 31 8.05 -12.30 -1.24
CA GLY A 31 8.12 -13.73 -0.94
C GLY A 31 7.55 -14.13 0.42
N GLU A 32 7.09 -13.16 1.22
CA GLU A 32 6.38 -13.44 2.47
C GLU A 32 4.89 -13.72 2.19
N GLU A 33 4.38 -14.82 2.74
CA GLU A 33 2.96 -15.16 2.63
C GLU A 33 2.15 -14.45 3.72
N ALA A 34 1.08 -13.76 3.32
CA ALA A 34 0.13 -13.14 4.25
C ALA A 34 -1.02 -14.08 4.62
N TYR A 35 -1.16 -15.23 3.96
CA TYR A 35 -2.25 -16.18 4.14
C TYR A 35 -1.71 -17.61 4.03
N LYS A 36 -2.18 -18.51 4.89
CA LYS A 36 -1.75 -19.91 4.93
C LYS A 36 -2.11 -20.62 3.63
N GLY A 37 -1.11 -21.20 2.96
CA GLY A 37 -1.28 -21.81 1.64
C GLY A 37 -1.23 -20.81 0.50
N GLY A 38 -0.80 -19.57 0.75
CA GLY A 38 -0.58 -18.56 -0.27
C GLY A 38 -1.85 -17.95 -0.86
N ALA A 39 -1.66 -17.19 -1.94
CA ALA A 39 -2.72 -16.42 -2.57
C ALA A 39 -3.81 -17.30 -3.21
N GLU A 40 -3.45 -18.45 -3.78
CA GLU A 40 -4.41 -19.41 -4.35
C GLU A 40 -5.36 -19.94 -3.30
N LYS A 41 -4.84 -20.36 -2.14
CA LYS A 41 -5.66 -20.83 -1.03
C LYS A 41 -6.56 -19.72 -0.49
N MET A 42 -6.03 -18.49 -0.39
CA MET A 42 -6.84 -17.32 -0.02
C MET A 42 -8.03 -17.11 -0.97
N TYR A 43 -7.81 -17.13 -2.29
CA TYR A 43 -8.91 -16.99 -3.26
C TYR A 43 -9.88 -18.17 -3.23
N GLN A 44 -9.40 -19.38 -2.96
CA GLN A 44 -10.26 -20.54 -2.76
C GLN A 44 -11.18 -20.34 -1.54
N ASP A 45 -10.64 -19.91 -0.41
CA ASP A 45 -11.44 -19.69 0.81
C ASP A 45 -12.46 -18.56 0.61
N ILE A 46 -12.07 -17.51 -0.13
CA ILE A 46 -13.00 -16.46 -0.55
C ILE A 46 -14.13 -17.06 -1.38
N HIS A 47 -13.82 -17.83 -2.43
CA HIS A 47 -14.81 -18.50 -3.28
C HIS A 47 -15.77 -19.35 -2.44
N ASP A 48 -15.23 -20.20 -1.56
CA ASP A 48 -16.02 -21.09 -0.71
C ASP A 48 -16.99 -20.30 0.20
N VAL A 49 -16.54 -19.18 0.77
CA VAL A 49 -17.39 -18.27 1.55
C VAL A 49 -18.49 -17.66 0.68
N MET A 50 -18.16 -17.20 -0.53
CA MET A 50 -19.12 -16.57 -1.44
C MET A 50 -20.21 -17.56 -1.89
N ILE A 51 -19.83 -18.80 -2.23
CA ILE A 51 -20.77 -19.87 -2.59
C ILE A 51 -21.65 -20.26 -1.41
N ARG A 52 -21.06 -20.46 -0.23
CA ARG A 52 -21.82 -20.78 1.00
C ARG A 52 -22.86 -19.70 1.34
N LYS A 53 -22.54 -18.43 1.08
CA LYS A 53 -23.45 -17.29 1.29
C LYS A 53 -24.43 -17.07 0.13
N ASN A 54 -24.42 -17.92 -0.90
CA ASN A 54 -25.23 -17.78 -2.11
C ASN A 54 -25.08 -16.40 -2.78
N LEU A 55 -23.87 -15.82 -2.73
CA LEU A 55 -23.59 -14.55 -3.40
C LEU A 55 -23.68 -14.73 -4.92
N GLN A 56 -24.25 -13.74 -5.60
CA GLN A 56 -24.53 -13.76 -7.03
C GLN A 56 -23.54 -12.89 -7.80
N LYS A 57 -23.49 -12.98 -9.13
CA LYS A 57 -22.70 -12.04 -9.93
C LYS A 57 -23.17 -10.60 -9.66
N CYS A 58 -22.22 -9.69 -9.45
CA CYS A 58 -22.49 -8.26 -9.42
C CYS A 58 -23.10 -7.82 -10.77
N PRO A 59 -24.08 -6.89 -10.77
CA PRO A 59 -24.74 -6.43 -12.00
C PRO A 59 -23.79 -5.82 -13.02
N LYS A 60 -22.69 -5.23 -12.55
CA LYS A 60 -21.59 -4.71 -13.36
C LYS A 60 -20.33 -5.53 -13.08
N ASN A 61 -19.41 -5.54 -14.05
CA ASN A 61 -18.09 -6.12 -13.84
C ASN A 61 -17.22 -5.18 -12.98
N GLU A 62 -17.48 -5.21 -11.69
CA GLU A 62 -16.79 -4.42 -10.68
C GLU A 62 -15.53 -5.14 -10.19
N TYR A 63 -14.56 -4.37 -9.72
CA TYR A 63 -13.46 -4.88 -8.93
C TYR A 63 -13.19 -3.95 -7.76
N PHE A 64 -12.57 -4.48 -6.71
CA PHE A 64 -12.16 -3.72 -5.54
C PHE A 64 -10.71 -4.04 -5.20
N TYR A 65 -9.87 -3.02 -5.05
CA TYR A 65 -8.48 -3.23 -4.65
C TYR A 65 -8.40 -3.25 -3.12
N VAL A 66 -8.41 -4.45 -2.54
CA VAL A 66 -8.47 -4.68 -1.09
C VAL A 66 -7.16 -4.26 -0.46
N LYS A 67 -7.23 -3.51 0.65
CA LYS A 67 -6.08 -3.11 1.46
C LYS A 67 -6.32 -3.43 2.93
N LEU A 68 -5.61 -4.43 3.44
CA LEU A 68 -5.72 -4.91 4.80
C LEU A 68 -4.52 -4.51 5.63
N ARG A 69 -4.77 -4.28 6.91
CA ARG A 69 -3.77 -4.27 7.97
C ARG A 69 -3.90 -5.57 8.73
N ILE A 70 -2.88 -6.41 8.68
CA ILE A 70 -2.81 -7.66 9.45
C ILE A 70 -2.04 -7.36 10.73
N ASP A 71 -2.69 -7.50 11.89
CA ASP A 71 -2.03 -7.23 13.17
C ASP A 71 -1.13 -8.39 13.64
N ARG A 72 -0.51 -8.23 14.82
CA ARG A 72 0.41 -9.23 15.40
C ARG A 72 -0.25 -10.57 15.70
N THR A 73 -1.57 -10.60 15.83
CA THR A 73 -2.37 -11.80 16.08
C THR A 73 -2.87 -12.46 14.79
N GLY A 74 -2.65 -11.82 13.65
CA GLY A 74 -3.12 -12.27 12.35
C GLY A 74 -4.51 -11.74 12.03
N LYS A 75 -5.09 -10.88 12.87
CA LYS A 75 -6.43 -10.36 12.62
C LYS A 75 -6.38 -9.31 11.50
N PRO A 76 -7.16 -9.48 10.42
CA PRO A 76 -7.23 -8.49 9.34
C PRO A 76 -8.12 -7.31 9.75
N GLY A 77 -7.74 -6.11 9.32
CA GLY A 77 -8.58 -4.91 9.35
C GLY A 77 -8.55 -4.20 8.00
N LEU A 78 -9.72 -3.96 7.41
CA LEU A 78 -9.83 -3.20 6.17
C LEU A 78 -9.45 -1.73 6.40
N ILE A 79 -8.52 -1.20 5.61
CA ILE A 79 -8.11 0.20 5.70
C ILE A 79 -9.15 1.09 5.02
N GLN A 80 -9.64 2.09 5.74
CA GLN A 80 -10.67 3.04 5.30
C GLN A 80 -10.06 4.40 4.89
N ASP A 81 -9.06 4.36 4.01
CA ASP A 81 -8.41 5.56 3.48
C ASP A 81 -9.22 6.22 2.35
N LYS A 82 -8.72 7.34 1.81
CA LYS A 82 -9.38 8.08 0.72
C LYS A 82 -9.64 7.18 -0.48
N ARG A 83 -8.69 6.34 -0.86
CA ARG A 83 -8.81 5.42 -2.00
C ARG A 83 -9.88 4.38 -1.75
N THR A 84 -9.88 3.75 -0.57
CA THR A 84 -10.93 2.79 -0.21
C THR A 84 -12.32 3.42 -0.38
N LYS A 85 -12.49 4.68 0.08
CA LYS A 85 -13.75 5.41 -0.09
C LYS A 85 -14.11 5.68 -1.54
N GLU A 86 -13.13 6.02 -2.39
CA GLU A 86 -13.35 6.18 -3.84
C GLU A 86 -13.78 4.86 -4.49
N PHE A 87 -13.13 3.74 -4.16
CA PHE A 87 -13.52 2.41 -4.64
C PHE A 87 -14.89 1.98 -4.15
N MET A 88 -15.26 2.29 -2.90
CA MET A 88 -16.60 1.99 -2.36
C MET A 88 -17.71 2.63 -3.20
N GLN A 89 -17.49 3.88 -3.66
CA GLN A 89 -18.47 4.59 -4.49
C GLN A 89 -18.52 4.03 -5.90
N LYS A 90 -17.37 3.65 -6.46
CA LYS A 90 -17.24 3.15 -7.83
C LYS A 90 -17.68 1.70 -8.01
N SER A 91 -17.41 0.87 -7.01
CA SER A 91 -17.59 -0.58 -7.02
C SER A 91 -18.33 -1.06 -5.76
N PRO A 92 -19.58 -0.60 -5.51
CA PRO A 92 -20.30 -0.87 -4.28
C PRO A 92 -20.62 -2.36 -4.06
N CYS A 93 -20.88 -3.13 -5.12
CA CYS A 93 -21.14 -4.56 -5.01
C CYS A 93 -19.87 -5.32 -4.65
N ALA A 94 -18.75 -5.02 -5.31
CA ALA A 94 -17.46 -5.62 -4.97
C ALA A 94 -17.05 -5.30 -3.53
N TYR A 95 -17.26 -4.07 -3.06
CA TYR A 95 -17.00 -3.68 -1.68
C TYR A 95 -17.88 -4.45 -0.67
N ASP A 96 -19.20 -4.50 -0.90
CA ASP A 96 -20.12 -5.25 -0.04
C ASP A 96 -19.69 -6.72 0.09
N TYR A 97 -19.22 -7.33 -1.00
CA TYR A 97 -18.75 -8.70 -1.00
C TYR A 97 -17.45 -8.88 -0.25
N VAL A 98 -16.51 -7.94 -0.36
CA VAL A 98 -15.30 -7.89 0.47
C VAL A 98 -15.64 -7.87 1.95
N ILE A 99 -16.62 -7.05 2.37
CA ILE A 99 -17.06 -7.01 3.78
C ILE A 99 -17.69 -8.34 4.22
N LYS A 100 -18.51 -8.94 3.36
CA LYS A 100 -19.17 -10.22 3.64
C LYS A 100 -18.23 -11.41 3.69
N THR A 101 -17.12 -11.39 2.96
CA THR A 101 -16.18 -12.52 2.87
C THR A 101 -15.04 -12.41 3.87
N LEU A 102 -14.36 -11.26 3.94
CA LEU A 102 -13.11 -11.11 4.71
C LEU A 102 -13.26 -11.41 6.21
N GLY A 103 -14.44 -11.17 6.79
CA GLY A 103 -14.71 -11.48 8.19
C GLY A 103 -14.69 -12.97 8.53
N GLU A 104 -14.79 -13.84 7.52
CA GLU A 104 -14.81 -15.30 7.66
C GLU A 104 -13.47 -15.96 7.29
N LEU A 105 -12.50 -15.18 6.84
CA LEU A 105 -11.14 -15.65 6.58
C LEU A 105 -10.31 -15.57 7.87
N HIS A 106 -9.72 -16.71 8.27
CA HIS A 106 -9.03 -16.84 9.57
C HIS A 106 -7.56 -17.24 9.45
N ASP A 107 -7.09 -17.64 8.28
CA ASP A 107 -5.76 -18.21 8.05
C ASP A 107 -4.69 -17.15 7.69
N TRP A 108 -4.91 -15.90 8.10
CA TRP A 108 -3.95 -14.80 7.91
C TRP A 108 -2.70 -14.99 8.77
N ILE A 109 -1.53 -14.72 8.18
CA ILE A 109 -0.22 -14.91 8.80
C ILE A 109 0.37 -13.54 9.15
N PRO A 110 0.65 -13.22 10.43
CA PRO A 110 1.40 -12.01 10.78
C PRO A 110 2.79 -11.98 10.12
N SER A 111 3.25 -10.81 9.70
CA SER A 111 4.60 -10.70 9.15
C SER A 111 5.70 -10.98 10.19
N LYS A 112 6.82 -11.55 9.75
CA LYS A 112 8.02 -11.79 10.56
C LYS A 112 8.71 -10.49 10.98
N ASN A 113 8.53 -9.42 10.19
CA ASN A 113 9.16 -8.13 10.38
C ASN A 113 8.26 -7.13 11.12
N VAL A 114 7.31 -7.61 11.93
CA VAL A 114 6.42 -6.76 12.75
C VAL A 114 7.19 -6.12 13.90
N THR A 115 8.07 -5.17 13.59
CA THR A 115 8.68 -4.24 14.56
C THR A 115 7.72 -3.12 14.95
N LEU A 116 6.55 -3.06 14.32
CA LEU A 116 5.68 -1.90 14.30
C LEU A 116 4.39 -2.17 15.09
N SER A 117 3.96 -1.24 15.92
CA SER A 117 2.82 -1.37 16.85
C SER A 117 1.47 -1.60 16.16
N ASP A 118 1.41 -1.43 14.84
CA ASP A 118 0.17 -1.19 14.13
C ASP A 118 -0.16 -2.27 13.07
N GLY A 119 0.72 -3.25 12.83
CA GLY A 119 0.51 -4.34 11.85
C GLY A 119 1.15 -4.12 10.48
N THR A 120 0.93 -5.07 9.56
CA THR A 120 1.55 -5.11 8.22
C THR A 120 0.49 -5.01 7.13
N LEU A 121 0.79 -4.28 6.05
CA LEU A 121 -0.14 -4.05 4.95
C LEU A 121 -0.08 -5.17 3.92
N TYR A 122 -1.25 -5.71 3.60
CA TYR A 122 -1.45 -6.67 2.50
C TYR A 122 -2.51 -6.15 1.54
N GLU A 123 -2.21 -6.22 0.24
CA GLU A 123 -3.07 -5.69 -0.82
C GLU A 123 -3.29 -6.72 -1.92
N PHE A 124 -4.52 -6.82 -2.43
CA PHE A 124 -4.84 -7.70 -3.55
C PHE A 124 -6.10 -7.22 -4.31
N PRO A 125 -6.20 -7.48 -5.62
CA PRO A 125 -7.39 -7.16 -6.38
C PRO A 125 -8.48 -8.22 -6.18
N PHE A 126 -9.71 -7.79 -5.94
CA PHE A 126 -10.87 -8.65 -5.74
C PHE A 126 -11.87 -8.48 -6.89
N PHE A 127 -12.19 -9.59 -7.57
CA PHE A 127 -13.08 -9.64 -8.73
C PHE A 127 -14.27 -10.58 -8.41
N PRO A 128 -15.39 -10.05 -7.90
CA PRO A 128 -16.50 -10.87 -7.43
C PRO A 128 -17.07 -11.77 -8.52
N ASN A 129 -17.26 -11.26 -9.74
CA ASN A 129 -17.84 -12.02 -10.84
C ASN A 129 -16.98 -13.20 -11.29
N ASP A 130 -15.66 -13.08 -11.11
CA ASP A 130 -14.75 -14.19 -11.38
C ASP A 130 -14.84 -15.25 -10.28
N LEU A 131 -15.04 -14.83 -9.03
CA LEU A 131 -15.08 -15.71 -7.87
C LEU A 131 -16.43 -16.41 -7.65
N VAL A 132 -17.54 -15.92 -8.20
CA VAL A 132 -18.84 -16.64 -8.17
C VAL A 132 -19.28 -17.18 -9.54
N GLY A 133 -18.52 -16.87 -10.58
CA GLY A 133 -18.88 -17.20 -11.95
C GLY A 133 -18.07 -18.34 -12.55
N ASP A 134 -18.31 -18.55 -13.84
CA ASP A 134 -17.70 -19.62 -14.65
C ASP A 134 -16.18 -19.42 -14.87
N ASN A 135 -15.66 -18.26 -14.48
CA ASN A 135 -14.25 -17.90 -14.57
C ASN A 135 -13.42 -18.44 -13.40
N TYR A 136 -14.07 -18.87 -12.30
CA TYR A 136 -13.37 -19.49 -11.18
C TYR A 136 -12.85 -20.87 -11.61
N LYS A 137 -11.60 -21.13 -11.25
CA LYS A 137 -10.97 -22.44 -11.41
C LYS A 137 -10.21 -22.78 -10.14
N LYS A 138 -10.00 -24.08 -9.92
CA LYS A 138 -9.02 -24.53 -8.94
C LYS A 138 -7.69 -23.84 -9.24
N ASP A 139 -7.04 -23.34 -8.19
CA ASP A 139 -5.80 -22.56 -8.26
C ASP A 139 -5.98 -21.16 -8.90
N TYR A 140 -7.17 -20.55 -8.75
CA TYR A 140 -7.40 -19.18 -9.18
C TYR A 140 -6.45 -18.21 -8.45
N ASN A 141 -5.72 -17.42 -9.23
CA ASN A 141 -4.86 -16.36 -8.73
C ASN A 141 -4.99 -15.11 -9.62
N ALA A 142 -5.61 -14.06 -9.09
CA ALA A 142 -5.84 -12.84 -9.86
C ALA A 142 -4.52 -12.19 -10.35
N LYS A 143 -3.44 -12.34 -9.58
CA LYS A 143 -2.13 -11.77 -9.92
C LYS A 143 -1.55 -12.39 -11.20
N GLU A 144 -1.75 -13.69 -11.41
CA GLU A 144 -1.25 -14.39 -12.60
C GLU A 144 -2.01 -14.00 -13.87
N GLN A 145 -3.24 -13.52 -13.73
CA GLN A 145 -4.08 -13.05 -14.82
C GLN A 145 -3.99 -11.53 -15.02
N THR A 146 -3.14 -10.85 -14.24
CA THR A 146 -2.95 -9.41 -14.30
C THR A 146 -1.66 -9.07 -15.04
N GLU A 147 -1.80 -8.41 -16.18
CA GLU A 147 -0.71 -7.69 -16.83
C GLU A 147 -0.28 -6.53 -15.93
N LYS A 148 1.01 -6.45 -15.62
CA LYS A 148 1.56 -5.40 -14.74
C LYS A 148 1.48 -4.03 -15.42
N ALA A 149 1.30 -2.99 -14.61
CA ALA A 149 1.49 -1.62 -15.10
C ALA A 149 2.91 -1.43 -15.64
N SER A 150 3.04 -0.63 -16.69
CA SER A 150 4.32 -0.37 -17.34
C SER A 150 4.47 1.11 -17.65
N TYR A 151 5.70 1.59 -17.62
CA TYR A 151 6.05 2.95 -18.02
C TYR A 151 6.55 2.96 -19.46
N GLU A 152 6.25 4.02 -20.22
CA GLU A 152 6.84 4.23 -21.54
C GLU A 152 8.37 4.27 -21.45
N GLY A 153 9.04 3.44 -22.26
CA GLY A 153 10.50 3.26 -22.17
C GLY A 153 10.97 2.40 -21.00
N GLY A 154 10.06 1.81 -20.23
CA GLY A 154 10.34 0.84 -19.17
C GLY A 154 10.75 1.47 -17.83
N THR A 155 11.08 0.61 -16.85
CA THR A 155 11.38 1.03 -15.47
C THR A 155 12.61 1.94 -15.38
N ASP A 156 13.61 1.78 -16.26
CA ASP A 156 14.80 2.62 -16.23
C ASP A 156 14.54 4.03 -16.77
N ALA A 157 13.65 4.18 -17.76
CA ALA A 157 13.17 5.50 -18.19
C ALA A 157 12.44 6.21 -17.05
N PHE A 158 11.57 5.50 -16.33
CA PHE A 158 10.89 6.04 -15.15
C PHE A 158 11.90 6.51 -14.09
N ARG A 159 12.90 5.68 -13.74
CA ARG A 159 13.94 6.03 -12.77
C ARG A 159 14.71 7.29 -13.17
N LYS A 160 15.09 7.39 -14.44
CA LYS A 160 15.84 8.54 -14.97
C LYS A 160 15.04 9.83 -14.89
N GLU A 161 13.78 9.79 -15.30
CA GLU A 161 12.91 10.97 -15.28
C GLU A 161 12.54 11.39 -13.84
N LEU A 162 12.29 10.42 -12.97
CA LEU A 162 12.07 10.70 -11.55
C LEU A 162 13.32 11.33 -10.89
N ALA A 163 14.52 10.79 -11.15
CA ALA A 163 15.76 11.35 -10.65
C ALA A 163 15.98 12.78 -11.17
N TYR A 164 15.68 13.03 -12.45
CA TYR A 164 15.72 14.37 -13.03
C TYR A 164 14.77 15.34 -12.31
N LEU A 165 13.51 14.96 -12.09
CA LEU A 165 12.54 15.82 -11.40
C LEU A 165 12.93 16.10 -9.95
N ILE A 166 13.49 15.10 -9.24
CA ILE A 166 13.99 15.29 -7.87
C ILE A 166 15.20 16.23 -7.88
N GLY A 167 16.14 16.04 -8.81
CA GLY A 167 17.29 16.93 -8.96
C GLY A 167 16.90 18.38 -9.24
N GLU A 168 15.99 18.58 -10.19
CA GLU A 168 15.54 19.89 -10.65
C GLU A 168 14.74 20.66 -9.58
N TYR A 169 13.84 19.97 -8.87
CA TYR A 169 12.86 20.64 -8.01
C TYR A 169 13.10 20.47 -6.51
N LEU A 170 13.86 19.45 -6.10
CA LEU A 170 13.92 19.02 -4.70
C LEU A 170 15.34 18.92 -4.13
N ALA A 171 16.41 18.99 -4.93
CA ALA A 171 17.79 18.78 -4.48
C ALA A 171 18.25 19.76 -3.38
N ASP A 172 17.82 21.03 -3.46
CA ASP A 172 18.18 22.03 -2.45
C ASP A 172 17.43 21.84 -1.12
N LEU A 173 16.26 21.20 -1.18
CA LEU A 173 15.38 20.97 -0.02
C LEU A 173 15.71 19.67 0.70
N TYR A 174 16.12 18.66 -0.08
CA TYR A 174 16.38 17.32 0.41
C TYR A 174 17.74 16.88 -0.11
N LYS A 175 18.60 16.42 0.80
CA LYS A 175 19.84 15.70 0.47
C LYS A 175 19.65 14.20 0.73
N PRO A 176 18.75 13.51 -0.01
CA PRO A 176 18.50 12.10 0.24
C PRO A 176 19.77 11.32 -0.11
N GLU A 177 20.26 10.51 0.81
CA GLU A 177 21.40 9.62 0.58
C GLU A 177 21.00 8.20 0.96
N GLY A 178 21.30 7.24 0.08
CA GLY A 178 21.08 5.82 0.34
C GLY A 178 20.11 5.14 -0.63
N VAL A 179 19.67 3.95 -0.24
CA VAL A 179 18.76 3.11 -1.04
C VAL A 179 17.38 3.15 -0.40
N PHE A 180 16.38 3.47 -1.22
CA PHE A 180 14.99 3.56 -0.80
C PHE A 180 14.09 2.71 -1.69
N GLU A 181 13.01 2.21 -1.11
CA GLU A 181 11.89 1.64 -1.84
C GLU A 181 10.81 2.71 -1.96
N LEU A 182 10.58 3.17 -3.19
CA LEU A 182 9.46 4.05 -3.51
C LEU A 182 8.30 3.18 -3.97
N SER A 183 7.22 3.20 -3.19
CA SER A 183 5.97 2.57 -3.57
C SER A 183 4.96 3.62 -4.01
N PHE A 184 4.11 3.28 -4.97
CA PHE A 184 3.09 4.17 -5.51
C PHE A 184 2.01 3.34 -6.19
N THR A 185 0.97 3.97 -6.69
CA THR A 185 -0.06 3.29 -7.46
C THR A 185 -0.24 3.93 -8.81
N VAL A 186 -0.42 3.10 -9.83
CA VAL A 186 -0.90 3.51 -11.14
C VAL A 186 -2.38 3.17 -11.18
N ASN A 187 -3.24 4.18 -11.37
CA ASN A 187 -4.68 3.97 -11.47
C ASN A 187 -5.09 3.55 -12.90
N GLU A 188 -6.38 3.26 -13.08
CA GLU A 188 -6.96 2.81 -14.36
C GLU A 188 -6.80 3.79 -15.53
N ASN A 189 -6.51 5.06 -15.24
CA ASN A 189 -6.30 6.11 -16.22
C ASN A 189 -4.80 6.38 -16.48
N GLY A 190 -3.92 5.56 -15.92
CA GLY A 190 -2.47 5.70 -16.07
C GLY A 190 -1.88 6.75 -15.15
N ARG A 191 -2.60 7.27 -14.15
CA ARG A 191 -2.03 8.30 -13.26
C ARG A 191 -1.34 7.65 -12.08
N ALA A 192 -0.10 8.07 -11.82
CA ALA A 192 0.64 7.69 -10.64
C ALA A 192 0.27 8.57 -9.44
N SER A 193 -0.02 7.95 -8.29
CA SER A 193 -0.37 8.64 -7.05
C SER A 193 -0.03 7.80 -5.83
N ASP A 194 -0.30 8.36 -4.64
CA ASP A 194 -0.17 7.68 -3.34
C ASP A 194 1.24 7.12 -3.14
N PHE A 195 2.22 7.96 -3.47
CA PHE A 195 3.62 7.68 -3.25
C PHE A 195 3.90 7.48 -1.76
N ASP A 196 4.84 6.59 -1.47
CA ASP A 196 5.33 6.31 -0.14
C ASP A 196 6.77 5.79 -0.23
N ILE A 197 7.58 6.02 0.81
CA ILE A 197 9.01 5.71 0.81
C ILE A 197 9.43 4.91 2.04
N PHE A 198 10.35 3.97 1.85
CA PHE A 198 10.98 3.20 2.92
C PHE A 198 12.52 3.13 2.71
N PRO A 199 13.36 3.22 3.76
CA PRO A 199 13.00 3.50 5.14
C PRO A 199 12.52 4.95 5.32
N LYS A 200 11.70 5.16 6.36
CA LYS A 200 11.23 6.50 6.75
C LYS A 200 12.33 7.24 7.50
N SER A 201 12.43 8.54 7.21
CA SER A 201 13.20 9.55 7.92
C SER A 201 12.26 10.68 8.39
N PRO A 202 12.67 11.57 9.31
CA PRO A 202 11.85 12.69 9.74
C PRO A 202 11.34 13.59 8.60
N SER A 203 12.08 13.70 7.49
CA SER A 203 11.69 14.49 6.31
C SER A 203 10.83 13.72 5.30
N SER A 204 10.58 12.42 5.50
CA SER A 204 9.92 11.56 4.52
C SER A 204 8.49 11.95 4.21
N GLU A 205 7.73 12.49 5.17
CA GLU A 205 6.33 12.87 4.91
C GLU A 205 6.25 14.05 3.93
N GLN A 206 7.04 15.10 4.16
CA GLN A 206 7.06 16.26 3.26
C GLN A 206 7.68 15.89 1.91
N PHE A 207 8.75 15.10 1.90
CA PHE A 207 9.35 14.58 0.68
C PHE A 207 8.35 13.78 -0.18
N VAL A 208 7.54 12.92 0.43
CA VAL A 208 6.50 12.15 -0.26
C VAL A 208 5.42 13.07 -0.85
N LYS A 209 4.99 14.11 -0.13
CA LYS A 209 4.04 15.11 -0.65
C LYS A 209 4.60 15.83 -1.88
N ASP A 210 5.88 16.17 -1.85
CA ASP A 210 6.56 16.86 -2.94
C ASP A 210 6.77 15.94 -4.15
N ILE A 211 7.20 14.69 -3.93
CA ILE A 211 7.25 13.65 -4.98
C ILE A 211 5.89 13.48 -5.64
N ASN A 212 4.83 13.33 -4.85
CA ASN A 212 3.46 13.16 -5.37
C ASN A 212 2.99 14.38 -6.18
N THR A 213 3.61 15.54 -6.01
CA THR A 213 3.33 16.75 -6.77
C THR A 213 4.11 16.78 -8.08
N ILE A 214 5.43 16.58 -8.05
CA ILE A 214 6.28 16.68 -9.25
C ILE A 214 6.00 15.52 -10.23
N THR A 215 5.68 14.33 -9.74
CA THR A 215 5.41 13.14 -10.56
C THR A 215 4.13 13.25 -11.38
N LYS A 216 3.26 14.23 -11.10
CA LYS A 216 2.10 14.52 -11.96
C LYS A 216 2.47 14.83 -13.40
N ARG A 217 3.71 15.31 -13.62
CA ARG A 217 4.31 15.57 -14.94
C ARG A 217 4.58 14.30 -15.76
N MET A 218 4.46 13.12 -15.14
CA MET A 218 4.77 11.82 -15.73
C MET A 218 3.52 10.95 -15.94
N ASN A 219 2.33 11.49 -15.67
CA ASN A 219 1.07 10.74 -15.61
C ASN A 219 0.53 10.26 -16.96
N ASP A 220 1.02 10.81 -18.05
CA ASP A 220 0.65 10.44 -19.43
C ASP A 220 1.44 9.23 -19.95
N LYS A 221 2.56 8.89 -19.31
CA LYS A 221 3.50 7.83 -19.74
C LYS A 221 3.28 6.47 -19.07
N TRP A 222 2.32 6.40 -18.16
CA TRP A 222 2.03 5.17 -17.43
C TRP A 222 0.88 4.43 -18.09
N ILE A 223 1.14 3.17 -18.46
CA ILE A 223 0.13 2.23 -18.94
C ILE A 223 -0.37 1.46 -17.71
N PRO A 224 -1.69 1.50 -17.41
CA PRO A 224 -2.28 0.77 -16.29
C PRO A 224 -2.03 -0.73 -16.35
N ALA A 225 -2.12 -1.37 -15.19
CA ALA A 225 -2.25 -2.82 -15.14
C ALA A 225 -3.58 -3.23 -15.79
N LYS A 226 -3.61 -4.43 -16.39
CA LYS A 226 -4.81 -4.96 -17.03
C LYS A 226 -5.14 -6.33 -16.48
N PHE A 227 -6.39 -6.50 -16.06
CA PHE A 227 -6.95 -7.81 -15.76
C PHE A 227 -7.91 -8.18 -16.88
N ARG A 228 -7.56 -9.18 -17.69
CA ARG A 228 -8.36 -9.64 -18.84
C ARG A 228 -8.81 -8.49 -19.77
N GLY A 229 -7.91 -7.55 -20.03
CA GLY A 229 -8.16 -6.36 -20.86
C GLY A 229 -8.84 -5.18 -20.16
N GLN A 230 -9.37 -5.35 -18.94
CA GLN A 230 -9.88 -4.24 -18.12
C GLN A 230 -8.72 -3.54 -17.42
N ASN A 231 -8.57 -2.23 -17.59
CA ASN A 231 -7.63 -1.44 -16.80
C ASN A 231 -8.00 -1.51 -15.32
N ILE A 232 -7.02 -1.81 -14.47
CA ILE A 232 -7.17 -1.84 -13.01
C ILE A 232 -6.09 -0.98 -12.35
N SER A 233 -6.37 -0.51 -11.14
CA SER A 233 -5.35 0.11 -10.30
C SER A 233 -4.36 -0.94 -9.80
N SER A 234 -3.08 -0.58 -9.72
CA SER A 234 -2.03 -1.49 -9.25
C SER A 234 -0.97 -0.77 -8.40
N ARG A 235 -0.57 -1.41 -7.30
CA ARG A 235 0.57 -0.97 -6.50
C ARG A 235 1.87 -1.35 -7.20
N ASN A 236 2.80 -0.41 -7.25
CA ASN A 236 4.13 -0.58 -7.80
C ASN A 236 5.16 -0.24 -6.71
N VAL A 237 6.28 -0.98 -6.69
CA VAL A 237 7.41 -0.72 -5.79
C VAL A 237 8.67 -0.73 -6.64
N ILE A 238 9.45 0.35 -6.55
CA ILE A 238 10.74 0.45 -7.22
C ILE A 238 11.84 0.77 -6.21
N LYS A 239 13.01 0.16 -6.42
CA LYS A 239 14.22 0.57 -5.71
C LYS A 239 14.83 1.79 -6.41
N ILE A 240 15.11 2.82 -5.62
CA ILE A 240 15.80 4.04 -6.02
C ILE A 240 17.05 4.17 -5.15
N ARG A 241 18.15 4.58 -5.77
CA ARG A 241 19.39 4.91 -5.08
C ARG A 241 19.67 6.38 -5.29
N PHE A 242 19.69 7.15 -4.21
CA PHE A 242 20.21 8.52 -4.23
C PHE A 242 21.68 8.49 -3.81
N ARG A 243 22.52 9.17 -4.59
CA ARG A 243 23.93 9.37 -4.31
C ARG A 243 24.18 10.87 -4.35
N ASN A 244 24.89 11.38 -3.34
CA ASN A 244 25.58 12.66 -3.46
C ASN A 244 26.87 12.34 -4.23
N ASP A 245 26.95 12.81 -5.46
CA ASP A 245 28.20 12.87 -6.23
C ASP A 245 29.11 13.99 -5.71
#